data_AF-A0A2E4W8Q6-F1
#
_entry.id   AF-A0A2E4W8Q6-F1
#
_cell.length_a   1.000
_cell.length_b   1.000
_cell.length_c   1.000
_cell.angle_alpha   90.00
_cell.angle_beta   90.00
_cell.angle_gamma   90.00
#
_symmetry.space_group_name_H-M   'P 1'
#
loop_
_entity.id
_entity.type
_entity.pdbx_description
1 polymer ?
#
loop_
_entity_poly.entity_id
_entity_poly.type
_entity_poly.pdbx_seq_one_letter_code
_entity_poly.pdbx_strand_id
1 'polypeptide(L)'
;MNVILLCAGFGTRLYPLTKDRPKPLLPVAGKPIIEILVDQLASTGRMSDCLIVTNRRFAEPFKAWRDTIAKRLPTLRFSILDDGATDNENRMGAIRDLALAVKTCQVSNPTLVSAGDNLLDFDVGEFLDDYAKRPRNLILTYRETDVDSCRRTGIAELGDEGRLLRLHEKPSEPPTNLACPAFYLLQSKTLGLLERFLRESPEADAPGHFVAWLASRQRIFTYEMHGRRFNVGNLENYRRAEQWVKAAGPGFLTGGFGSG
;
A
#
# COMPACT_ATOMS: atom_id res chain seq x y z
N MET A 1 9.90 -8.45 -9.18
CA MET A 1 9.54 -7.04 -8.89
C MET A 1 9.92 -6.71 -7.46
N ASN A 2 10.19 -5.45 -7.19
CA ASN A 2 10.43 -4.98 -5.82
C ASN A 2 9.11 -4.55 -5.18
N VAL A 3 9.05 -4.54 -3.86
CA VAL A 3 7.91 -4.05 -3.08
C VAL A 3 8.41 -3.03 -2.06
N ILE A 4 7.73 -1.89 -1.97
CA ILE A 4 7.93 -0.88 -0.93
C ILE A 4 6.63 -0.76 -0.14
N LEU A 5 6.70 -1.05 1.16
CA LEU A 5 5.59 -0.94 2.09
C LEU A 5 5.77 0.29 2.99
N LEU A 6 4.87 1.27 2.85
CA LEU A 6 4.85 2.49 3.63
C LEU A 6 4.17 2.24 4.99
N CYS A 7 4.96 2.23 6.05
CA CYS A 7 4.56 1.80 7.40
C CYS A 7 4.92 2.81 8.51
N ALA A 8 5.36 4.03 8.16
CA ALA A 8 5.83 5.04 9.12
C ALA A 8 4.73 5.77 9.92
N GLY A 9 3.46 5.39 9.73
CA GLY A 9 2.35 6.01 10.46
C GLY A 9 2.35 5.66 11.97
N PHE A 10 2.16 6.67 12.83
CA PHE A 10 2.07 6.49 14.28
C PHE A 10 0.75 5.85 14.77
N GLY A 11 -0.27 5.79 13.91
CA GLY A 11 -1.51 5.05 14.20
C GLY A 11 -2.32 5.55 15.40
N THR A 12 -2.18 6.81 15.81
CA THR A 12 -2.77 7.35 17.06
C THR A 12 -4.28 7.21 17.20
N ARG A 13 -5.02 7.09 16.09
CA ARG A 13 -6.47 6.85 16.07
C ARG A 13 -6.90 5.50 16.62
N LEU A 14 -5.97 4.54 16.72
CA LEU A 14 -6.21 3.19 17.24
C LEU A 14 -5.71 3.01 18.67
N TYR A 15 -5.35 4.08 19.38
CA TYR A 15 -4.97 3.96 20.78
C TYR A 15 -6.10 3.34 21.61
N PRO A 16 -5.77 2.42 22.55
CA PRO A 16 -4.42 2.06 22.99
C PRO A 16 -3.71 0.96 22.18
N LEU A 17 -4.35 0.34 21.18
CA LEU A 17 -3.80 -0.82 20.45
C LEU A 17 -2.45 -0.53 19.77
N THR A 18 -2.29 0.69 19.27
CA THR A 18 -1.09 1.12 18.53
C THR A 18 -0.11 1.92 19.36
N LYS A 19 -0.28 1.96 20.69
CA LYS A 19 0.63 2.72 21.56
C LYS A 19 2.06 2.15 21.50
N ASP A 20 2.19 0.84 21.58
CA ASP A 20 3.50 0.16 21.62
C ASP A 20 3.69 -0.81 20.45
N ARG A 21 2.83 -0.71 19.43
CA ARG A 21 2.85 -1.59 18.25
C ARG A 21 2.41 -0.81 16.99
N PRO A 22 3.15 -0.89 15.88
CA PRO A 22 2.72 -0.26 14.65
C PRO A 22 1.45 -0.93 14.10
N LYS A 23 0.54 -0.15 13.53
CA LYS A 23 -0.73 -0.64 12.97
C LYS A 23 -0.55 -1.83 12.00
N PRO A 24 0.40 -1.81 11.03
CA PRO A 24 0.63 -2.94 10.14
C PRO A 24 0.96 -4.27 10.84
N LEU A 25 1.49 -4.23 12.08
CA LEU A 25 1.80 -5.43 12.87
C LEU A 25 0.66 -5.84 13.83
N LEU A 26 -0.49 -5.17 13.80
CA LEU A 26 -1.65 -5.64 14.54
C LEU A 26 -2.19 -6.94 13.92
N PRO A 27 -2.50 -7.96 14.74
CA PRO A 27 -2.96 -9.25 14.24
C PRO A 27 -4.46 -9.23 13.90
N VAL A 28 -4.82 -9.40 12.64
CA VAL A 28 -6.22 -9.64 12.24
C VAL A 28 -6.41 -11.14 12.07
N ALA A 29 -7.32 -11.73 12.86
CA ALA A 29 -7.55 -13.17 12.91
C ALA A 29 -6.25 -14.00 13.14
N GLY A 30 -5.35 -13.48 13.99
CA GLY A 30 -4.12 -14.17 14.38
C GLY A 30 -2.90 -13.93 13.48
N LYS A 31 -3.05 -13.19 12.36
CA LYS A 31 -1.94 -12.84 11.46
C LYS A 31 -1.76 -11.32 11.37
N PRO A 32 -0.52 -10.78 11.45
CA PRO A 32 -0.27 -9.35 11.22
C PRO A 32 -0.85 -8.87 9.88
N ILE A 33 -1.45 -7.68 9.84
CA ILE A 33 -2.04 -7.11 8.61
C ILE A 33 -1.05 -7.11 7.45
N ILE A 34 0.18 -6.64 7.68
CA ILE A 34 1.22 -6.58 6.67
C ILE A 34 1.58 -7.96 6.12
N GLU A 35 1.49 -9.00 6.95
CA GLU A 35 1.88 -10.35 6.59
C GLU A 35 0.87 -10.99 5.63
N ILE A 36 -0.41 -10.62 5.70
CA ILE A 36 -1.43 -11.06 4.74
C ILE A 36 -1.05 -10.60 3.32
N LEU A 37 -0.70 -9.32 3.17
CA LEU A 37 -0.27 -8.78 1.88
C LEU A 37 1.06 -9.40 1.41
N VAL A 38 2.02 -9.58 2.32
CA VAL A 38 3.30 -10.21 1.98
C VAL A 38 3.12 -11.65 1.52
N ASP A 39 2.23 -12.41 2.14
CA ASP A 39 1.94 -13.80 1.74
C ASP A 39 1.25 -13.87 0.38
N GLN A 40 0.26 -12.99 0.13
CA GLN A 40 -0.37 -12.85 -1.18
C GLN A 40 0.64 -12.51 -2.28
N LEU A 41 1.61 -11.63 -2.00
CA LEU A 41 2.64 -11.26 -2.97
C LEU A 41 3.68 -12.37 -3.16
N ALA A 42 4.08 -13.04 -2.07
CA ALA A 42 5.06 -14.11 -2.10
C ALA A 42 4.53 -15.34 -2.85
N SER A 43 3.24 -15.68 -2.71
CA SER A 43 2.62 -16.82 -3.39
C SER A 43 2.64 -16.68 -4.92
N THR A 44 2.72 -15.45 -5.45
CA THR A 44 2.85 -15.22 -6.89
C THR A 44 4.20 -15.64 -7.48
N GLY A 45 5.24 -15.80 -6.64
CA GLY A 45 6.61 -16.07 -7.08
C GLY A 45 7.29 -14.91 -7.83
N ARG A 46 6.67 -13.73 -7.90
CA ARG A 46 7.16 -12.57 -8.67
C ARG A 46 7.86 -11.52 -7.84
N MET A 47 7.77 -11.60 -6.51
CA MET A 47 8.47 -10.72 -5.59
C MET A 47 9.91 -11.20 -5.39
N SER A 48 10.87 -10.27 -5.32
CA SER A 48 12.27 -10.58 -4.96
C SER A 48 12.72 -9.85 -3.69
N ASP A 49 12.27 -8.61 -3.55
CA ASP A 49 12.69 -7.69 -2.49
C ASP A 49 11.47 -7.00 -1.90
N CYS A 50 11.42 -6.91 -0.57
CA CYS A 50 10.40 -6.16 0.16
C CYS A 50 11.09 -5.20 1.14
N LEU A 51 10.95 -3.91 0.88
CA LEU A 51 11.42 -2.84 1.74
C LEU A 51 10.26 -2.29 2.56
N ILE A 52 10.43 -2.22 3.87
CA ILE A 52 9.46 -1.65 4.79
C ILE A 52 10.03 -0.32 5.27
N VAL A 53 9.34 0.78 4.96
CA VAL A 53 9.70 2.10 5.47
C VAL A 53 8.89 2.37 6.72
N THR A 54 9.56 2.67 7.83
CA THR A 54 8.93 2.89 9.14
C THR A 54 9.59 4.05 9.87
N ASN A 55 8.93 4.52 10.92
CA ASN A 55 9.49 5.50 11.84
C ASN A 55 10.44 4.88 12.86
N ARG A 56 11.27 5.72 13.48
CA ARG A 56 12.27 5.34 14.51
C ARG A 56 11.64 4.57 15.66
N ARG A 57 10.46 5.01 16.11
CA ARG A 57 9.73 4.40 17.24
C ARG A 57 9.36 2.95 16.97
N PHE A 58 8.99 2.62 15.73
CA PHE A 58 8.54 1.27 15.36
C PHE A 58 9.57 0.45 14.58
N ALA A 59 10.79 0.96 14.40
CA ALA A 59 11.87 0.25 13.72
C ALA A 59 12.18 -1.12 14.35
N GLU A 60 12.28 -1.21 15.69
CA GLU A 60 12.57 -2.47 16.38
C GLU A 60 11.46 -3.53 16.21
N PRO A 61 10.15 -3.21 16.42
CA PRO A 61 9.07 -4.13 16.08
C PRO A 61 9.13 -4.67 14.64
N PHE A 62 9.45 -3.83 13.66
CA PHE A 62 9.57 -4.26 12.27
C PHE A 62 10.83 -5.10 12.01
N LYS A 63 11.96 -4.84 12.68
CA LYS A 63 13.15 -5.71 12.61
C LYS A 63 12.87 -7.10 13.18
N ALA A 64 12.18 -7.19 14.31
CA ALA A 64 11.77 -8.46 14.88
C ALA A 64 10.84 -9.23 13.92
N TRP A 65 9.84 -8.55 13.34
CA TRP A 65 8.98 -9.14 12.31
C TRP A 65 9.77 -9.61 11.07
N ARG A 66 10.72 -8.79 10.57
CA ARG A 66 11.61 -9.12 9.46
C ARG A 66 12.36 -10.44 9.73
N ASP A 67 12.90 -10.61 10.94
CA ASP A 67 13.69 -11.79 11.28
C ASP A 67 12.84 -13.07 11.34
N THR A 68 11.56 -12.95 11.72
CA THR A 68 10.60 -14.05 11.65
C THR A 68 10.21 -14.37 10.21
N ILE A 69 9.82 -13.36 9.42
CA ILE A 69 9.32 -13.57 8.05
C ILE A 69 10.42 -14.07 7.11
N ALA A 70 11.66 -13.60 7.26
CA ALA A 70 12.79 -14.04 6.44
C ALA A 70 13.14 -15.52 6.63
N LYS A 71 12.88 -16.09 7.83
CA LYS A 71 13.02 -17.55 8.06
C LYS A 71 11.92 -18.33 7.36
N ARG A 72 10.70 -17.78 7.30
CA ARG A 72 9.55 -18.41 6.65
C ARG A 72 9.61 -18.31 5.12
N LEU A 73 10.21 -17.24 4.60
CA LEU A 73 10.32 -16.92 3.18
C LEU A 73 11.79 -16.66 2.80
N PRO A 74 12.67 -17.69 2.84
CA PRO A 74 14.12 -17.52 2.73
C PRO A 74 14.61 -17.10 1.34
N THR A 75 13.77 -17.21 0.31
CA THR A 75 14.08 -16.78 -1.07
C THR A 75 13.87 -15.28 -1.28
N LEU A 76 13.24 -14.59 -0.32
CA LEU A 76 12.87 -13.18 -0.41
C LEU A 76 13.75 -12.34 0.51
N ARG A 77 14.17 -11.17 0.02
CA ARG A 77 14.96 -10.22 0.82
C ARG A 77 14.04 -9.19 1.48
N PHE A 78 14.09 -9.12 2.80
CA PHE A 78 13.34 -8.13 3.58
C PHE A 78 14.28 -7.10 4.19
N SER A 79 14.01 -5.81 3.97
CA SER A 79 14.79 -4.69 4.49
C SER A 79 13.91 -3.72 5.27
N ILE A 80 14.45 -3.15 6.34
CA ILE A 80 13.79 -2.10 7.12
C ILE A 80 14.53 -0.79 6.90
N LEU A 81 13.79 0.25 6.51
CA LEU A 81 14.26 1.61 6.38
C LEU A 81 13.60 2.47 7.45
N ASP A 82 14.43 3.04 8.31
CA ASP A 82 14.04 3.95 9.39
C ASP A 82 14.13 5.39 8.87
N ASP A 83 13.00 6.10 8.83
CA ASP A 83 12.92 7.49 8.36
C ASP A 83 13.46 8.52 9.37
N GLY A 84 13.77 8.09 10.60
CA GLY A 84 14.27 8.93 11.69
C GLY A 84 13.20 9.66 12.51
N ALA A 85 11.93 9.65 12.10
CA ALA A 85 10.83 10.30 12.83
C ALA A 85 10.55 9.60 14.16
N THR A 86 10.42 10.37 15.24
CA THR A 86 10.17 9.87 16.60
C THR A 86 8.73 10.05 17.05
N ASP A 87 8.01 10.98 16.43
CA ASP A 87 6.64 11.35 16.76
C ASP A 87 5.89 11.92 15.54
N ASN A 88 4.62 12.27 15.73
CA ASN A 88 3.78 12.78 14.65
C ASN A 88 4.17 14.19 14.19
N GLU A 89 4.89 14.97 14.99
CA GLU A 89 5.25 16.35 14.68
C GLU A 89 6.45 16.39 13.73
N ASN A 90 7.38 15.45 13.85
CA ASN A 90 8.54 15.33 12.98
C ASN A 90 8.41 14.31 11.83
N ARG A 91 7.21 13.80 11.59
CA ARG A 91 6.95 12.87 10.47
C ARG A 91 7.30 13.51 9.12
N MET A 92 7.99 12.76 8.26
CA MET A 92 8.34 13.22 6.92
C MET A 92 7.15 13.20 5.96
N GLY A 93 6.25 12.24 6.15
CA GLY A 93 5.12 12.01 5.29
C GLY A 93 5.37 10.95 4.23
N ALA A 94 4.30 10.25 3.86
CA ALA A 94 4.39 8.97 3.15
C ALA A 94 5.06 9.08 1.76
N ILE A 95 4.93 10.22 1.08
CA ILE A 95 5.58 10.43 -0.21
C ILE A 95 7.08 10.75 -0.08
N ARG A 96 7.50 11.38 1.02
CA ARG A 96 8.92 11.58 1.34
C ARG A 96 9.57 10.28 1.78
N ASP A 97 8.85 9.44 2.52
CA ASP A 97 9.26 8.07 2.86
C ASP A 97 9.49 7.23 1.59
N LEU A 98 8.58 7.34 0.62
CA LEU A 98 8.75 6.68 -0.67
C LEU A 98 9.99 7.20 -1.43
N ALA A 99 10.23 8.52 -1.44
CA ALA A 99 11.41 9.09 -2.07
C ALA A 99 12.72 8.63 -1.38
N LEU A 100 12.73 8.59 -0.04
CA LEU A 100 13.85 8.07 0.75
C LEU A 100 14.12 6.60 0.41
N ALA A 101 13.07 5.78 0.30
CA ALA A 101 13.17 4.38 -0.09
C ALA A 101 13.74 4.19 -1.51
N VAL A 102 13.18 4.91 -2.49
CA VAL A 102 13.63 4.80 -3.88
C VAL A 102 15.10 5.22 -4.02
N LYS A 103 15.50 6.29 -3.34
CA LYS A 103 16.90 6.76 -3.31
C LYS A 103 17.85 5.76 -2.64
N THR A 104 17.47 5.26 -1.47
CA THR A 104 18.30 4.34 -0.67
C THR A 104 18.49 2.99 -1.38
N CYS A 105 17.44 2.48 -2.02
CA CYS A 105 17.47 1.16 -2.66
C CYS A 105 17.84 1.19 -4.15
N GLN A 106 18.12 2.38 -4.72
CA GLN A 106 18.48 2.55 -6.13
C GLN A 106 17.57 1.75 -7.08
N VAL A 107 16.25 1.90 -6.88
CA VAL A 107 15.24 1.06 -7.51
C VAL A 107 15.35 1.11 -9.05
N SER A 108 15.75 -0.01 -9.66
CA SER A 108 15.90 -0.16 -11.11
C SER A 108 14.77 -0.98 -11.76
N ASN A 109 14.06 -1.78 -10.98
CA ASN A 109 12.94 -2.63 -11.42
C ASN A 109 11.58 -1.94 -11.22
N PRO A 110 10.52 -2.38 -11.93
CA PRO A 110 9.16 -2.07 -11.54
C PRO A 110 8.92 -2.42 -10.08
N THR A 111 8.23 -1.52 -9.38
CA THR A 111 8.06 -1.61 -7.93
C THR A 111 6.62 -1.41 -7.56
N LEU A 112 6.10 -2.35 -6.77
CA LEU A 112 4.82 -2.21 -6.11
C LEU A 112 5.00 -1.36 -4.85
N VAL A 113 4.33 -0.21 -4.80
CA VAL A 113 4.25 0.65 -3.63
C VAL A 113 2.90 0.42 -2.97
N SER A 114 2.87 0.02 -1.70
CA SER A 114 1.62 -0.13 -0.95
C SER A 114 1.72 0.49 0.43
N ALA A 115 0.59 0.93 0.98
CA ALA A 115 0.48 1.10 2.42
C ALA A 115 0.55 -0.27 3.11
N GLY A 116 1.25 -0.36 4.24
CA GLY A 116 1.41 -1.63 4.98
C GLY A 116 0.16 -2.09 5.73
N ASP A 117 -0.91 -1.30 5.73
CA ASP A 117 -2.15 -1.58 6.46
C ASP A 117 -3.35 -1.90 5.54
N ASN A 118 -3.09 -2.14 4.26
CA ASN A 118 -4.09 -2.55 3.29
C ASN A 118 -4.49 -4.02 3.51
N LEU A 119 -5.78 -4.25 3.78
CA LEU A 119 -6.42 -5.56 3.64
C LEU A 119 -7.27 -5.53 2.37
N LEU A 120 -6.83 -6.25 1.35
CA LEU A 120 -7.44 -6.24 0.02
C LEU A 120 -7.89 -7.64 -0.35
N ASP A 121 -9.15 -7.75 -0.75
CA ASP A 121 -9.82 -8.98 -1.13
C ASP A 121 -9.83 -9.12 -2.65
N PHE A 122 -8.70 -9.48 -3.23
CA PHE A 122 -8.59 -9.77 -4.66
C PHE A 122 -7.36 -10.62 -4.96
N ASP A 123 -7.37 -11.27 -6.11
CA ASP A 123 -6.22 -12.01 -6.60
C ASP A 123 -5.12 -11.04 -7.09
N VAL A 124 -4.08 -10.89 -6.27
CA VAL A 124 -2.89 -10.11 -6.62
C VAL A 124 -2.16 -10.70 -7.83
N GLY A 125 -2.25 -12.02 -8.06
CA GLY A 125 -1.73 -12.70 -9.23
C GLY A 125 -2.35 -12.19 -10.53
N GLU A 126 -3.67 -12.04 -10.58
CA GLU A 126 -4.37 -11.49 -11.76
C GLU A 126 -3.95 -10.05 -12.07
N PHE A 127 -3.79 -9.22 -11.03
CA PHE A 127 -3.26 -7.87 -11.19
C PHE A 127 -1.83 -7.86 -11.76
N LEU A 128 -0.98 -8.78 -11.30
CA LEU A 128 0.37 -8.93 -11.84
C LEU A 128 0.38 -9.54 -13.24
N ASP A 129 -0.60 -10.38 -13.60
CA ASP A 129 -0.76 -10.91 -14.96
C ASP A 129 -1.19 -9.84 -15.95
N ASP A 130 -2.13 -8.99 -15.57
CA ASP A 130 -2.50 -7.81 -16.37
C ASP A 130 -1.28 -6.90 -16.62
N TYR A 131 -0.46 -6.66 -15.58
CA TYR A 131 0.78 -5.92 -15.75
C TYR A 131 1.76 -6.64 -16.68
N ALA A 132 1.98 -7.94 -16.50
CA ALA A 132 2.95 -8.70 -17.29
C ALA A 132 2.59 -8.74 -18.79
N LYS A 133 1.30 -8.81 -19.12
CA LYS A 133 0.81 -8.74 -20.51
C LYS A 133 1.08 -7.38 -21.15
N ARG A 134 1.01 -6.28 -20.36
CA ARG A 134 1.16 -4.90 -20.85
C ARG A 134 1.87 -4.04 -19.79
N PRO A 135 3.22 -4.07 -19.71
CA PRO A 135 3.95 -3.34 -18.68
C PRO A 135 3.74 -1.82 -18.77
N ARG A 136 3.15 -1.24 -17.73
CA ARG A 136 2.73 0.17 -17.67
C ARG A 136 2.59 0.62 -16.21
N ASN A 137 2.50 1.91 -15.94
CA ASN A 137 2.11 2.34 -14.59
C ASN A 137 0.67 1.90 -14.34
N LEU A 138 0.49 1.06 -13.32
CA LEU A 138 -0.78 0.42 -13.01
C LEU A 138 -1.11 0.68 -11.54
N ILE A 139 -2.30 1.20 -11.28
CA ILE A 139 -2.79 1.43 -9.92
C ILE A 139 -4.04 0.61 -9.65
N LEU A 140 -4.22 0.17 -8.41
CA LEU A 140 -5.43 -0.51 -8.01
C LEU A 140 -6.57 0.48 -7.78
N THR A 141 -7.77 0.08 -8.19
CA THR A 141 -9.02 0.77 -7.90
C THR A 141 -10.10 -0.20 -7.46
N TYR A 142 -11.08 0.27 -6.71
CA TYR A 142 -12.27 -0.49 -6.32
C TYR A 142 -13.46 0.42 -6.10
N ARG A 143 -14.68 -0.12 -6.16
CA ARG A 143 -15.88 0.66 -5.85
C ARG A 143 -16.11 0.69 -4.35
N GLU A 144 -16.00 1.88 -3.78
CA GLU A 144 -16.30 2.14 -2.39
C GLU A 144 -17.78 2.54 -2.25
N THR A 145 -18.47 1.95 -1.28
CA THR A 145 -19.89 2.24 -1.05
C THR A 145 -20.11 3.24 0.07
N ASP A 146 -19.14 3.36 0.99
CA ASP A 146 -19.18 4.37 2.05
C ASP A 146 -18.61 5.71 1.56
N VAL A 147 -19.47 6.72 1.43
CA VAL A 147 -19.10 8.08 1.01
C VAL A 147 -18.06 8.69 1.95
N ASP A 148 -18.12 8.41 3.25
CA ASP A 148 -17.13 8.95 4.19
C ASP A 148 -15.78 8.26 4.03
N SER A 149 -15.75 7.00 3.58
CA SER A 149 -14.52 6.30 3.17
C SER A 149 -13.92 6.94 1.93
N CYS A 150 -14.75 7.32 0.94
CA CYS A 150 -14.31 8.04 -0.25
C CYS A 150 -13.58 9.36 0.08
N ARG A 151 -14.03 10.08 1.12
CA ARG A 151 -13.39 11.32 1.60
C ARG A 151 -12.04 11.11 2.28
N ARG A 152 -11.64 9.87 2.57
CA ARG A 152 -10.41 9.52 3.31
C ARG A 152 -9.36 8.81 2.45
N THR A 153 -9.62 8.64 1.15
CA THR A 153 -8.73 7.94 0.21
C THR A 153 -8.63 8.70 -1.12
N GLY A 154 -7.76 8.27 -2.03
CA GLY A 154 -7.74 8.77 -3.39
C GLY A 154 -8.99 8.33 -4.16
N ILE A 155 -9.57 9.20 -4.99
CA ILE A 155 -10.73 8.93 -5.84
C ILE A 155 -10.35 9.15 -7.30
N ALA A 156 -10.51 8.10 -8.11
CA ALA A 156 -10.11 8.08 -9.51
C ALA A 156 -11.25 8.56 -10.42
N GLU A 157 -10.89 9.41 -11.38
CA GLU A 157 -11.69 9.76 -12.55
C GLU A 157 -11.02 9.11 -13.76
N LEU A 158 -11.75 8.23 -14.45
CA LEU A 158 -11.24 7.48 -15.59
C LEU A 158 -11.70 8.09 -16.91
N GLY A 159 -10.88 7.93 -17.93
CA GLY A 159 -11.22 8.18 -19.32
C GLY A 159 -11.30 6.85 -20.05
N ASP A 160 -11.06 6.91 -21.36
CA ASP A 160 -11.14 5.73 -22.21
C ASP A 160 -10.14 4.64 -21.80
N GLU A 161 -10.55 3.38 -21.98
CA GLU A 161 -9.72 2.19 -21.78
C GLU A 161 -9.05 2.09 -20.40
N GLY A 162 -9.69 2.60 -19.35
CA GLY A 162 -9.17 2.52 -17.98
C GLY A 162 -7.95 3.43 -17.74
N ARG A 163 -7.79 4.48 -18.55
CA ARG A 163 -6.77 5.51 -18.30
C ARG A 163 -7.22 6.42 -17.16
N LEU A 164 -6.34 6.66 -16.21
CA LEU A 164 -6.56 7.66 -15.16
C LEU A 164 -6.49 9.07 -15.78
N LEU A 165 -7.59 9.83 -15.70
CA LEU A 165 -7.60 11.25 -16.08
C LEU A 165 -7.15 12.12 -14.91
N ARG A 166 -7.74 11.87 -13.73
CA ARG A 166 -7.45 12.60 -12.51
C ARG A 166 -7.52 11.67 -11.31
N LEU A 167 -6.72 11.99 -10.30
CA LEU A 167 -6.85 11.41 -8.97
C LEU A 167 -7.07 12.54 -7.98
N HIS A 168 -8.18 12.46 -7.25
CA HIS A 168 -8.54 13.39 -6.20
C HIS A 168 -8.11 12.80 -4.86
N GLU A 169 -7.08 13.35 -4.23
CA GLU A 169 -6.64 12.86 -2.92
C GLU A 169 -7.56 13.39 -1.81
N LYS A 170 -8.31 12.50 -1.17
CA LYS A 170 -9.18 12.81 -0.01
C LYS A 170 -10.11 14.00 -0.26
N PRO A 171 -10.90 13.99 -1.35
CA PRO A 171 -11.78 15.10 -1.68
C PRO A 171 -12.89 15.25 -0.62
N SER A 172 -13.27 16.49 -0.31
CA SER A 172 -14.47 16.76 0.51
C SER A 172 -15.75 16.29 -0.19
N GLU A 173 -15.79 16.42 -1.51
CA GLU A 173 -16.88 15.99 -2.39
C GLU A 173 -16.32 15.03 -3.46
N PRO A 174 -16.42 13.70 -3.24
CA PRO A 174 -15.94 12.71 -4.19
C PRO A 174 -16.69 12.79 -5.53
N PRO A 175 -16.01 12.98 -6.68
CA PRO A 175 -16.68 13.06 -7.99
C PRO A 175 -17.15 11.69 -8.50
N THR A 176 -16.55 10.62 -8.00
CA THR A 176 -16.91 9.22 -8.26
C THR A 176 -16.81 8.44 -6.95
N ASN A 177 -17.16 7.16 -6.98
CA ASN A 177 -16.92 6.23 -5.89
C ASN A 177 -15.78 5.23 -6.19
N LEU A 178 -14.97 5.51 -7.20
CA LEU A 178 -13.86 4.64 -7.59
C LEU A 178 -12.64 4.97 -6.73
N ALA A 179 -12.55 4.31 -5.59
CA ALA A 179 -11.48 4.48 -4.63
C ALA A 179 -10.17 3.88 -5.12
N CYS A 180 -9.07 4.60 -4.89
CA CYS A 180 -7.71 4.22 -5.19
C CYS A 180 -6.91 4.19 -3.88
N PRO A 181 -6.67 3.00 -3.30
CA PRO A 181 -5.77 2.87 -2.16
C PRO A 181 -4.33 3.04 -2.63
N ALA A 182 -3.42 3.32 -1.69
CA ALA A 182 -1.99 3.23 -1.98
C ALA A 182 -1.60 1.78 -2.27
N PHE A 183 -1.69 1.39 -3.54
CA PHE A 183 -1.31 0.10 -4.12
C PHE A 183 -1.02 0.34 -5.61
N TYR A 184 0.24 0.67 -5.90
CA TYR A 184 0.68 1.20 -7.20
C TYR A 184 1.85 0.37 -7.72
N LEU A 185 1.71 -0.26 -8.88
CA LEU A 185 2.81 -0.90 -9.58
C LEU A 185 3.37 0.08 -10.62
N LEU A 186 4.47 0.74 -10.24
CA LEU A 186 5.08 1.84 -11.00
C LEU A 186 6.37 1.39 -11.68
N GLN A 187 6.62 1.93 -12.87
CA GLN A 187 7.88 1.72 -13.57
C GLN A 187 9.02 2.50 -12.89
N SER A 188 10.24 1.98 -12.93
CA SER A 188 11.41 2.62 -12.30
C SER A 188 11.64 4.05 -12.79
N LYS A 189 11.51 4.30 -14.11
CA LYS A 189 11.55 5.65 -14.69
C LYS A 189 10.52 6.62 -14.09
N THR A 190 9.35 6.11 -13.69
CA THR A 190 8.28 6.90 -13.08
C THR A 190 8.64 7.24 -11.64
N LEU A 191 9.18 6.29 -10.88
CA LEU A 191 9.70 6.54 -9.53
C LEU A 191 10.88 7.52 -9.52
N GLY A 192 11.68 7.56 -10.58
CA GLY A 192 12.72 8.58 -10.78
C GLY A 192 12.21 10.03 -10.83
N LEU A 193 10.90 10.26 -10.94
CA LEU A 193 10.29 11.59 -10.92
C LEU A 193 9.94 12.08 -9.50
N LEU A 194 10.13 11.26 -8.46
CA LEU A 194 9.79 11.64 -7.08
C LEU A 194 10.50 12.91 -6.61
N GLU A 195 11.79 13.06 -6.91
CA GLU A 195 12.53 14.27 -6.54
C GLU A 195 12.00 15.51 -7.25
N ARG A 196 11.60 15.37 -8.52
CA ARG A 196 10.97 16.46 -9.27
C ARG A 196 9.61 16.82 -8.67
N PHE A 197 8.79 15.82 -8.37
CA PHE A 197 7.51 16.02 -7.72
C PHE A 197 7.65 16.76 -6.39
N LEU A 198 8.57 16.32 -5.51
CA LEU A 198 8.78 16.97 -4.21
C LEU A 198 9.26 18.42 -4.31
N ARG A 199 9.98 18.79 -5.39
CA ARG A 199 10.32 20.20 -5.66
C ARG A 199 9.12 21.02 -6.13
N GLU A 200 8.26 20.43 -6.96
CA GLU A 200 7.05 21.09 -7.50
C GLU A 200 5.89 21.10 -6.49
N SER A 201 5.93 20.24 -5.45
CA SER A 201 4.85 20.05 -4.47
C SER A 201 5.41 19.73 -3.08
N PRO A 202 6.16 20.66 -2.45
CA PRO A 202 6.88 20.41 -1.19
C PRO A 202 5.96 20.05 -0.01
N GLU A 203 4.73 20.54 -0.01
CA GLU A 203 3.74 20.30 1.05
C GLU A 203 2.98 18.98 0.90
N ALA A 204 3.26 18.19 -0.15
CA ALA A 204 2.59 16.92 -0.36
C ALA A 204 3.05 15.88 0.67
N ASP A 205 2.09 15.26 1.36
CA ASP A 205 2.34 14.18 2.33
C ASP A 205 1.89 12.80 1.79
N ALA A 206 0.72 12.74 1.15
CA ALA A 206 0.11 11.47 0.77
C ALA A 206 0.65 10.89 -0.57
N PRO A 207 0.74 9.55 -0.72
CA PRO A 207 1.21 8.92 -1.96
C PRO A 207 0.32 9.22 -3.17
N GLY A 208 -0.98 9.43 -2.97
CA GLY A 208 -1.90 9.76 -4.06
C GLY A 208 -1.65 11.14 -4.67
N HIS A 209 -1.05 12.09 -3.95
CA HIS A 209 -0.64 13.37 -4.57
C HIS A 209 0.37 13.16 -5.71
N PHE A 210 1.28 12.19 -5.56
CA PHE A 210 2.23 11.87 -6.61
C PHE A 210 1.53 11.25 -7.82
N VAL A 211 0.60 10.31 -7.60
CA VAL A 211 -0.19 9.71 -8.70
C VAL A 211 -1.05 10.77 -9.41
N ALA A 212 -1.65 11.70 -8.67
CA ALA A 212 -2.39 12.84 -9.24
C ALA A 212 -1.50 13.73 -10.11
N TRP A 213 -0.30 14.07 -9.61
CA TRP A 213 0.69 14.83 -10.37
C TRP A 213 1.13 14.09 -11.64
N LEU A 214 1.35 12.78 -11.54
CA LEU A 214 1.74 11.92 -12.65
C LEU A 214 0.65 11.82 -13.73
N ALA A 215 -0.64 11.78 -13.36
CA ALA A 215 -1.75 11.62 -14.30
C ALA A 215 -1.79 12.71 -15.40
N SER A 216 -1.32 13.92 -15.07
CA SER A 216 -1.20 15.05 -16.00
C SER A 216 0.05 15.02 -16.91
N ARG A 217 1.00 14.10 -16.65
CA ARG A 217 2.34 14.09 -17.26
C ARG A 217 2.68 12.79 -17.97
N GLN A 218 2.04 11.69 -17.58
CA GLN A 218 2.23 10.39 -18.20
C GLN A 218 0.98 9.53 -18.10
N ARG A 219 0.91 8.50 -18.94
CA ARG A 219 -0.21 7.55 -18.90
C ARG A 219 -0.09 6.67 -17.66
N ILE A 220 -1.16 6.65 -16.88
CA ILE A 220 -1.40 5.72 -15.77
C ILE A 220 -2.69 4.97 -16.09
N PHE A 221 -2.69 3.68 -15.86
CA PHE A 221 -3.85 2.82 -16.08
C PHE A 221 -4.31 2.25 -14.75
N THR A 222 -5.57 1.85 -14.70
CA THR A 222 -6.17 1.27 -13.50
C THR A 222 -6.47 -0.20 -13.69
N TYR A 223 -6.37 -0.95 -12.61
CA TYR A 223 -6.96 -2.27 -12.46
C TYR A 223 -8.11 -2.15 -11.46
N GLU A 224 -9.34 -2.42 -11.88
CA GLU A 224 -10.50 -2.44 -10.97
C GLU A 224 -10.59 -3.84 -10.33
N MET A 225 -10.40 -3.93 -9.02
CA MET A 225 -10.68 -5.17 -8.30
C MET A 225 -12.18 -5.29 -8.03
N HIS A 226 -12.70 -6.51 -8.20
CA HIS A 226 -14.10 -6.85 -7.91
C HIS A 226 -14.29 -7.43 -6.49
N GLY A 227 -13.50 -6.93 -5.54
CA GLY A 227 -13.62 -7.28 -4.14
C GLY A 227 -13.57 -6.05 -3.23
N ARG A 228 -13.29 -6.27 -1.95
CA ARG A 228 -13.38 -5.24 -0.92
C ARG A 228 -12.01 -4.84 -0.39
N ARG A 229 -11.93 -3.58 0.05
CA ARG A 229 -10.84 -3.12 0.92
C ARG A 229 -11.37 -2.96 2.33
N PHE A 230 -10.64 -3.48 3.31
CA PHE A 230 -10.96 -3.28 4.72
C PHE A 230 -10.03 -2.25 5.34
N ASN A 231 -10.61 -1.12 5.76
CA ASN A 231 -9.86 -0.07 6.42
C ASN A 231 -9.86 -0.27 7.94
N VAL A 232 -8.74 -0.73 8.48
CA VAL A 232 -8.52 -0.87 9.93
C VAL A 232 -8.28 0.52 10.57
N GLY A 233 -9.21 1.45 10.45
CA GLY A 233 -9.00 2.85 10.84
C GLY A 233 -9.23 3.15 12.33
N ASN A 234 -10.08 2.35 12.98
CA ASN A 234 -10.53 2.52 14.36
C ASN A 234 -10.83 1.14 14.98
N LEU A 235 -11.18 1.11 16.28
CA LEU A 235 -11.40 -0.14 17.01
C LEU A 235 -12.60 -0.95 16.49
N GLU A 236 -13.67 -0.27 16.06
CA GLU A 236 -14.84 -0.94 15.48
C GLU A 236 -14.48 -1.64 14.17
N ASN A 237 -13.78 -0.94 13.28
CA ASN A 237 -13.32 -1.48 12.00
C ASN A 237 -12.30 -2.61 12.19
N TYR A 238 -11.46 -2.54 13.23
CA TYR A 238 -10.55 -3.63 13.58
C TYR A 238 -11.32 -4.92 13.91
N ARG A 239 -12.36 -4.85 14.74
CA ARG A 239 -13.21 -6.01 15.07
C ARG A 239 -13.96 -6.54 13.85
N ARG A 240 -14.46 -5.64 12.99
CA ARG A 240 -15.11 -6.02 11.71
C ARG A 240 -14.14 -6.74 10.79
N ALA A 241 -12.89 -6.27 10.70
CA ALA A 241 -11.85 -6.94 9.91
C ALA A 241 -11.58 -8.36 10.43
N GLU A 242 -11.51 -8.57 11.75
CA GLU A 242 -11.32 -9.91 12.33
C GLU A 242 -12.48 -10.86 11.99
N GLN A 243 -13.73 -10.40 12.09
CA GLN A 243 -14.90 -11.21 11.75
C GLN A 243 -14.90 -11.59 10.27
N TRP A 244 -14.57 -10.63 9.40
CA TRP A 244 -14.54 -10.85 7.98
C TRP A 244 -13.42 -11.82 7.56
N VAL A 245 -12.19 -11.63 8.04
CA VAL A 245 -11.07 -12.54 7.72
C VAL A 245 -11.38 -13.97 8.18
N LYS A 246 -12.05 -14.13 9.32
CA LYS A 246 -12.53 -15.44 9.78
C LYS A 246 -13.59 -16.03 8.84
N ALA A 247 -14.49 -15.20 8.31
CA ALA A 247 -15.55 -15.63 7.40
C ALA A 247 -15.06 -15.93 5.97
N ALA A 248 -14.06 -15.18 5.47
CA ALA A 248 -13.41 -15.43 4.17
C ALA A 248 -12.62 -16.76 4.16
N GLY A 249 -12.31 -17.29 5.34
CA GLY A 249 -11.68 -18.59 5.51
C GLY A 249 -10.15 -18.56 5.31
N PRO A 250 -9.49 -19.73 5.43
CA PRO A 250 -8.03 -19.83 5.46
C PRO A 250 -7.36 -19.35 4.17
N GLY A 251 -8.02 -19.50 3.02
CA GLY A 251 -7.49 -19.12 1.70
C GLY A 251 -7.13 -17.64 1.59
N PHE A 252 -7.95 -16.76 2.18
CA PHE A 252 -7.65 -15.33 2.25
C PHE A 252 -6.36 -15.05 3.04
N LEU A 253 -6.14 -15.77 4.14
CA LEU A 253 -4.96 -15.64 4.99
C LEU A 253 -3.69 -16.23 4.39
N THR A 254 -3.81 -17.19 3.47
CA THR A 254 -2.66 -17.89 2.86
C THR A 254 -2.36 -17.41 1.44
N GLY A 255 -3.10 -16.41 0.93
CA GLY A 255 -2.96 -15.93 -0.45
C GLY A 255 -3.46 -16.91 -1.50
N GLY A 256 -4.31 -17.86 -1.11
CA GLY A 256 -4.97 -18.79 -2.01
C GLY A 256 -6.31 -18.23 -2.48
N PHE A 257 -6.30 -17.45 -3.56
CA PHE A 257 -7.49 -17.25 -4.40
C PHE A 257 -7.50 -18.39 -5.43
N GLY A 258 -7.81 -19.60 -4.97
CA GLY A 258 -7.93 -20.76 -5.85
C GLY A 258 -9.20 -20.66 -6.68
N SER A 259 -9.06 -20.77 -8.00
CA SER A 259 -10.12 -20.94 -8.98
C SER A 259 -11.13 -22.01 -8.55
N GLY A 260 -12.32 -21.55 -8.19
CA GLY A 260 -13.54 -22.37 -8.19
C GLY A 260 -14.28 -22.19 -9.51
#